data_AF-S7MND5-F1
#
_entry.id   AF-S7MND5-F1
#
_cell.length_a   1.000
_cell.length_b   1.000
_cell.length_c   1.000
_cell.angle_alpha   90.00
_cell.angle_beta   90.00
_cell.angle_gamma   90.00
#
_symmetry.space_group_name_H-M   'P 1'
#
loop_
_entity.id
_entity.type
_entity.pdbx_description
1 polymer ?
#
loop_
_entity_poly.entity_id
_entity_poly.type
_entity_poly.pdbx_seq_one_letter_code
_entity_poly.pdbx_strand_id
1 'polypeptide(L)'
;MFITGSSVAAGATGRLLFGHDSFGNVCGRKNSPIEGAPLSGQDMTLKKHVFFMDSCHLDVRDGRLGSTALCVASCPEEQLHTLDEVQLFANNTGSFLCVYSLSPANYTQNPGAASLCPRLPVPPSKSFPLFNRCVPQTPECYSLFGFVLINDADALQRALGGIMSGRNTILGLCVLALALSLAMMLTFRVVTRLLVHTLVALVTVGLLFVCGVLWWLYYDYSADLSVALDTERDNVTCLLGFAVVATVLTAVLLVLIFILRRRTKLAVELLQVTNKAISRCPFLLLQPLWTCAVLLLFWALWVAVLLSLGTAGAAQVTAGGRVEYQPLSGLRYMWGYHLLSLVWTSNFILACQQMAVAGAVAACYFNRNEQDPPHRPILSSLSILLCYHQGTVAKGSLLITVVRVPRAALMFISRALKDKRSAWSRCLLRCCSCCLCCLDTHLRHLHQNAYAATAINGTEFCTSAKDALRLLSENSSRFTSVNCFGDFIIFLGKVLVACLTVFGGLMAFNYHRTLQVWAVPLLLAAALAYLVAHSFLSVFETVLGALLLCLAADLHTNDGSPGKPYFMDHELLSFVKRMNRSHRKGPQGAGGSTRNQEGTELQPVVRSTC
;
A
#
# COMPACT_ATOMS: atom_id res chain seq x y z
N MET A 1 8.45 -8.80 -17.29
CA MET A 1 8.67 -8.43 -18.70
C MET A 1 7.56 -8.91 -19.62
N PHE A 2 7.24 -10.20 -19.70
CA PHE A 2 6.20 -10.70 -20.64
C PHE A 2 4.84 -10.00 -20.48
N ILE A 3 4.31 -9.90 -19.26
CA ILE A 3 3.03 -9.23 -19.02
C ILE A 3 3.08 -7.75 -19.37
N THR A 4 4.15 -7.05 -18.97
CA THR A 4 4.38 -5.64 -19.29
C THR A 4 4.47 -5.42 -20.81
N GLY A 5 5.23 -6.26 -21.52
CA GLY A 5 5.39 -6.19 -22.97
C GLY A 5 4.07 -6.46 -23.69
N SER A 6 3.38 -7.55 -23.33
CA SER A 6 2.06 -7.88 -23.88
C SER A 6 1.01 -6.83 -23.53
N SER A 7 1.03 -6.24 -22.33
CA SER A 7 0.09 -5.18 -21.96
C SER A 7 0.36 -3.87 -22.70
N VAL A 8 1.62 -3.55 -23.01
CA VAL A 8 1.98 -2.34 -23.77
C VAL A 8 1.71 -2.55 -25.27
N ALA A 9 1.97 -3.76 -25.78
CA ALA A 9 1.76 -4.08 -27.19
C ALA A 9 0.28 -4.29 -27.54
N ALA A 10 -0.47 -5.00 -26.69
CA ALA A 10 -1.89 -5.31 -26.94
C ALA A 10 -2.85 -4.35 -26.23
N GLY A 11 -2.38 -3.62 -25.21
CA GLY A 11 -3.16 -2.59 -24.54
C GLY A 11 -3.10 -1.28 -25.33
N ALA A 12 -4.25 -0.66 -25.54
CA ALA A 12 -4.33 0.66 -26.13
C ALA A 12 -4.80 1.64 -25.06
N THR A 13 -3.86 2.08 -24.22
CA THR A 13 -4.09 3.07 -23.15
C THR A 13 -4.70 4.37 -23.67
N GLY A 14 -4.46 4.71 -24.94
CA GLY A 14 -5.13 5.82 -25.62
C GLY A 14 -6.66 5.73 -25.58
N ARG A 15 -7.24 4.52 -25.64
CA ARG A 15 -8.71 4.35 -25.52
C ARG A 15 -9.24 4.72 -24.13
N LEU A 16 -8.42 4.56 -23.08
CA LEU A 16 -8.81 4.95 -21.73
C LEU A 16 -8.66 6.46 -21.52
N LEU A 17 -7.52 7.01 -21.95
CA LEU A 17 -7.13 8.42 -21.78
C LEU A 17 -7.95 9.38 -22.65
N PHE A 18 -8.11 9.08 -23.94
CA PHE A 18 -8.83 9.95 -24.88
C PHE A 18 -10.29 9.51 -25.08
N GLY A 19 -10.61 8.26 -24.74
CA GLY A 19 -11.90 7.66 -25.06
C GLY A 19 -12.00 7.20 -26.52
N HIS A 20 -13.00 6.38 -26.79
CA HIS A 20 -13.34 5.96 -28.15
C HIS A 20 -14.86 6.00 -28.36
N ASP A 21 -15.28 6.16 -29.60
CA ASP A 21 -16.68 6.09 -29.99
C ASP A 21 -17.16 4.63 -30.17
N SER A 22 -18.45 4.45 -30.43
CA SER A 22 -19.05 3.13 -30.66
C SER A 22 -18.64 2.47 -31.99
N PHE A 23 -17.91 3.18 -32.85
CA PHE A 23 -17.48 2.72 -34.17
C PHE A 23 -15.97 2.43 -34.23
N GLY A 24 -15.28 2.48 -33.08
CA GLY A 24 -13.88 2.12 -32.94
C GLY A 24 -12.89 3.25 -33.19
N ASN A 25 -13.35 4.50 -33.38
CA ASN A 25 -12.46 5.65 -33.49
C ASN A 25 -12.05 6.16 -32.11
N VAL A 26 -10.75 6.35 -31.89
CA VAL A 26 -10.21 7.03 -30.71
C VAL A 26 -10.29 8.53 -30.93
N CYS A 27 -10.88 9.24 -29.96
CA CYS A 27 -11.08 10.68 -30.05
C CYS A 27 -9.74 11.43 -29.95
N GLY A 28 -9.63 12.59 -30.59
CA GLY A 28 -8.42 13.41 -30.60
C GLY A 28 -7.25 12.83 -31.40
N ARG A 29 -7.46 11.79 -32.22
CA ARG A 29 -6.41 11.11 -33.00
C ARG A 29 -6.89 10.74 -34.40
N LYS A 30 -5.93 10.48 -35.28
CA LYS A 30 -6.17 9.86 -36.59
C LYS A 30 -6.30 8.35 -36.42
N ASN A 31 -7.37 7.77 -36.95
CA ASN A 31 -7.67 6.34 -36.78
C ASN A 31 -7.43 5.56 -38.08
N SER A 32 -7.06 4.29 -37.94
CA SER A 32 -7.02 3.34 -39.05
C SER A 32 -8.38 2.65 -39.21
N PRO A 33 -8.82 2.34 -40.44
CA PRO A 33 -10.07 1.63 -40.66
C PRO A 33 -10.01 0.21 -40.07
N ILE A 34 -11.13 -0.22 -39.50
CA ILE A 34 -11.36 -1.56 -38.96
C ILE A 34 -12.25 -2.30 -39.95
N GLU A 35 -11.81 -3.49 -40.37
CA GLU A 35 -12.55 -4.32 -41.32
C GLU A 35 -13.96 -4.66 -40.80
N GLY A 36 -14.97 -4.46 -41.63
CA GLY A 36 -16.39 -4.66 -41.25
C GLY A 36 -17.06 -3.47 -40.55
N ALA A 37 -16.32 -2.44 -40.11
CA ALA A 37 -16.86 -1.25 -39.45
C ALA A 37 -16.77 -0.01 -40.37
N PRO A 38 -17.82 0.34 -41.13
CA PRO A 38 -17.75 1.38 -42.16
C PRO A 38 -17.56 2.80 -41.60
N LEU A 39 -17.94 3.03 -40.35
CA LEU A 39 -17.80 4.33 -39.68
C LEU A 39 -16.48 4.48 -38.90
N SER A 40 -15.59 3.49 -38.98
CA SER A 40 -14.25 3.51 -38.37
C SER A 40 -13.21 4.20 -39.29
N GLY A 41 -12.01 4.44 -38.78
CA GLY A 41 -10.90 5.02 -39.55
C GLY A 41 -11.02 6.52 -39.85
N GLN A 42 -11.87 7.24 -39.12
CA GLN A 42 -12.04 8.67 -39.31
C GLN A 42 -10.94 9.48 -38.61
N ASP A 43 -10.66 10.67 -39.14
CA ASP A 43 -9.80 11.64 -38.47
C ASP A 43 -10.59 12.37 -37.36
N MET A 44 -10.27 12.04 -36.10
CA MET A 44 -10.89 12.63 -34.92
C MET A 44 -9.97 13.63 -34.21
N THR A 45 -8.89 14.11 -34.84
CA THR A 45 -7.90 15.02 -34.23
C THR A 45 -8.51 16.26 -33.57
N LEU A 46 -9.52 16.86 -34.19
CA LEU A 46 -10.24 18.02 -33.66
C LEU A 46 -11.39 17.66 -32.70
N LYS A 47 -11.82 16.40 -32.70
CA LYS A 47 -12.94 15.87 -31.90
C LYS A 47 -12.38 15.14 -30.69
N LYS A 48 -12.03 15.89 -29.65
CA LYS A 48 -11.27 15.38 -28.49
C LYS A 48 -12.13 14.70 -27.43
N HIS A 49 -13.43 14.97 -27.40
CA HIS A 49 -14.31 14.57 -26.31
C HIS A 49 -15.23 13.41 -26.70
N VAL A 50 -15.53 12.49 -25.76
CA VAL A 50 -16.57 11.47 -25.96
C VAL A 50 -17.91 11.98 -25.43
N PHE A 51 -18.94 11.93 -26.27
CA PHE A 51 -20.33 12.22 -25.94
C PHE A 51 -21.17 10.95 -26.03
N PHE A 52 -22.12 10.78 -25.12
CA PHE A 52 -23.04 9.63 -25.09
C PHE A 52 -24.45 10.11 -25.45
N MET A 53 -25.06 9.48 -26.45
CA MET A 53 -26.38 9.88 -26.98
C MET A 53 -27.52 9.78 -25.97
N ASP A 54 -27.39 8.83 -25.05
CA ASP A 54 -28.23 8.74 -23.86
C ASP A 54 -27.29 8.68 -22.65
N SER A 55 -27.14 9.81 -21.97
CA SER A 55 -26.29 9.94 -20.79
C SER A 55 -27.04 9.66 -19.48
N CYS A 56 -28.38 9.71 -19.49
CA CYS A 56 -29.22 9.61 -18.29
C CYS A 56 -30.01 8.30 -18.17
N HIS A 57 -30.08 7.51 -19.24
CA HIS A 57 -30.61 6.15 -19.26
C HIS A 57 -29.63 5.21 -19.95
N LEU A 58 -28.46 5.05 -19.35
CA LEU A 58 -27.47 4.08 -19.79
C LEU A 58 -28.00 2.67 -19.52
N ASP A 59 -28.55 2.02 -20.54
CA ASP A 59 -28.96 0.61 -20.43
C ASP A 59 -27.69 -0.25 -20.33
N VAL A 60 -27.49 -0.86 -19.16
CA VAL A 60 -26.39 -1.78 -18.88
C VAL A 60 -26.91 -3.21 -18.87
N ARG A 61 -26.85 -3.89 -20.01
CA ARG A 61 -27.05 -5.34 -20.10
C ARG A 61 -25.70 -6.05 -20.09
N ASP A 62 -25.51 -7.00 -19.19
CA ASP A 62 -24.30 -7.82 -19.06
C ASP A 62 -22.97 -7.03 -18.98
N GLY A 63 -22.98 -5.87 -18.29
CA GLY A 63 -21.79 -5.02 -18.12
C GLY A 63 -21.39 -4.19 -19.37
N ARG A 64 -22.33 -3.95 -20.29
CA ARG A 64 -22.11 -3.25 -21.57
C ARG A 64 -22.97 -2.00 -21.68
N LEU A 65 -22.44 -0.92 -22.28
CA LEU A 65 -23.23 0.27 -22.57
C LEU A 65 -24.05 0.08 -23.85
N GLY A 66 -25.38 0.15 -23.74
CA GLY A 66 -26.26 0.15 -24.91
C GLY A 66 -26.27 1.48 -25.70
N SER A 67 -25.87 2.58 -25.03
CA SER A 67 -25.89 3.95 -25.57
C SER A 67 -24.76 4.20 -26.57
N THR A 68 -25.09 4.78 -27.73
CA THR A 68 -24.10 5.13 -28.76
C THR A 68 -23.21 6.28 -28.26
N ALA A 69 -21.90 6.08 -28.32
CA ALA A 69 -20.89 7.09 -28.02
C ALA A 69 -20.29 7.66 -29.30
N LEU A 70 -19.98 8.96 -29.31
CA LEU A 70 -19.42 9.71 -30.43
C LEU A 70 -18.25 10.59 -29.99
N CYS A 71 -17.31 10.85 -30.91
CA CYS A 71 -16.29 11.87 -30.72
C CYS A 71 -16.82 13.25 -31.13
N VAL A 72 -16.72 14.24 -30.23
CA VAL A 72 -17.17 15.62 -30.43
C VAL A 72 -16.05 16.61 -30.11
N ALA A 73 -16.11 17.81 -30.70
CA ALA A 73 -15.11 18.86 -30.44
C ALA A 73 -15.36 19.54 -29.08
N SER A 74 -16.62 19.79 -28.74
CA SER A 74 -17.08 20.48 -27.53
C SER A 74 -18.29 19.77 -26.93
N CYS A 75 -18.42 19.81 -25.60
CA CYS A 75 -19.59 19.29 -24.90
C CYS A 75 -20.72 20.34 -24.89
N PRO A 76 -22.00 19.92 -24.92
CA PRO A 76 -23.13 20.85 -24.83
C PRO A 76 -23.24 21.39 -23.41
N GLU A 77 -22.82 22.63 -23.16
CA GLU A 77 -22.87 23.23 -21.81
C GLU A 77 -24.28 23.65 -21.38
N GLU A 78 -25.19 23.83 -22.34
CA GLU A 78 -26.60 24.17 -22.14
C GLU A 78 -27.50 22.99 -22.51
N GLN A 79 -28.71 22.97 -21.95
CA GLN A 79 -29.70 21.94 -22.23
C GLN A 79 -30.28 22.14 -23.64
N LEU A 80 -30.31 21.08 -24.45
CA LEU A 80 -30.89 21.12 -25.80
C LEU A 80 -32.21 20.36 -25.81
N HIS A 81 -33.32 21.04 -26.09
CA HIS A 81 -34.67 20.50 -26.01
C HIS A 81 -35.17 19.90 -27.33
N THR A 82 -34.68 20.40 -28.46
CA THR A 82 -35.18 20.06 -29.80
C THR A 82 -34.06 19.63 -30.76
N LEU A 83 -34.42 18.94 -31.86
CA LEU A 83 -33.45 18.58 -32.91
C LEU A 83 -32.92 19.81 -33.66
N ASP A 84 -33.71 20.89 -33.73
CA ASP A 84 -33.27 22.17 -34.29
C ASP A 84 -32.12 22.78 -33.47
N GLU A 85 -32.22 22.73 -32.14
CA GLU A 85 -31.16 23.18 -31.23
C GLU A 85 -29.89 22.31 -31.36
N VAL A 86 -30.06 20.99 -31.53
CA VAL A 86 -28.93 20.07 -31.79
C VAL A 86 -28.26 20.39 -33.14
N GLN A 87 -29.03 20.70 -34.18
CA GLN A 87 -28.50 21.12 -35.48
C GLN A 87 -27.76 22.46 -35.38
N LEU A 88 -28.32 23.43 -34.66
CA LEU A 88 -27.70 24.73 -34.42
C LEU A 88 -26.37 24.57 -33.67
N PHE A 89 -26.35 23.74 -32.63
CA PHE A 89 -25.13 23.42 -31.87
C PHE A 89 -24.04 22.81 -32.77
N ALA A 90 -24.42 21.87 -33.65
CA ALA A 90 -23.48 21.25 -34.58
C ALA A 90 -22.87 22.26 -35.57
N ASN A 91 -23.69 23.17 -36.10
CA ASN A 91 -23.22 24.21 -37.02
C ASN A 91 -22.33 25.26 -36.34
N ASN A 92 -22.65 25.65 -35.11
CA ASN A 92 -21.92 26.69 -34.38
C ASN A 92 -20.58 26.20 -33.82
N THR A 93 -20.54 24.95 -33.33
CA THR A 93 -19.39 24.42 -32.59
C THR A 93 -18.58 23.38 -33.37
N GLY A 94 -19.09 22.90 -34.50
CA GLY A 94 -18.52 21.77 -35.24
C GLY A 94 -18.68 20.41 -34.53
N SER A 95 -19.52 20.34 -33.49
CA SER A 95 -19.74 19.13 -32.69
C SER A 95 -21.02 18.41 -33.09
N PHE A 96 -20.88 17.30 -33.81
CA PHE A 96 -22.00 16.50 -34.28
C PHE A 96 -22.47 15.53 -33.19
N LEU A 97 -23.72 15.68 -32.73
CA LEU A 97 -24.29 14.83 -31.67
C LEU A 97 -25.07 13.62 -32.22
N CYS A 98 -25.30 13.54 -33.54
CA CYS A 98 -25.92 12.39 -34.21
C CYS A 98 -24.88 11.49 -34.90
N VAL A 99 -25.25 10.26 -35.28
CA VAL A 99 -24.36 9.29 -35.95
C VAL A 99 -23.75 9.90 -37.21
N TYR A 100 -22.47 9.61 -37.47
CA TYR A 100 -21.70 10.25 -38.56
C TYR A 100 -22.25 10.06 -39.98
N SER A 101 -23.16 9.09 -40.19
CA SER A 101 -23.84 8.89 -41.48
C SER A 101 -24.90 9.96 -41.77
N LEU A 102 -25.31 10.74 -40.76
CA LEU A 102 -26.32 11.78 -40.88
C LEU A 102 -25.67 13.18 -40.88
N SER A 103 -25.92 13.95 -41.92
CA SER A 103 -25.48 15.35 -42.03
C SER A 103 -26.40 16.28 -41.22
N PRO A 104 -25.89 17.41 -40.68
CA PRO A 104 -26.69 18.34 -39.87
C PRO A 104 -27.96 18.83 -40.57
N ALA A 105 -27.92 19.04 -41.88
CA ALA A 105 -29.05 19.49 -42.67
C ALA A 105 -30.25 18.52 -42.64
N ASN A 106 -29.98 17.23 -42.36
CA ASN A 106 -30.97 16.17 -42.36
C ASN A 106 -31.44 15.78 -40.95
N TYR A 107 -31.01 16.48 -39.89
CA TYR A 107 -31.39 16.14 -38.52
C TYR A 107 -32.90 16.22 -38.29
N THR A 108 -33.58 17.19 -38.91
CA THR A 108 -35.02 17.42 -38.75
C THR A 108 -35.86 16.83 -39.88
N GLN A 109 -35.24 16.54 -41.02
CA GLN A 109 -35.91 16.05 -42.23
C GLN A 109 -35.96 14.52 -42.31
N ASN A 110 -35.03 13.82 -41.65
CA ASN A 110 -34.96 12.37 -41.73
C ASN A 110 -35.99 11.70 -40.81
N PRO A 111 -36.92 10.87 -41.33
CA PRO A 111 -37.90 10.16 -40.50
C PRO A 111 -37.26 9.18 -39.49
N GLY A 112 -36.01 8.78 -39.72
CA GLY A 112 -35.20 7.94 -38.81
C GLY A 112 -34.34 8.72 -37.80
N ALA A 113 -34.47 10.06 -37.71
CA ALA A 113 -33.62 10.87 -36.83
C ALA A 113 -33.72 10.46 -35.35
N ALA A 114 -34.89 10.02 -34.90
CA ALA A 114 -35.14 9.62 -33.50
C ALA A 114 -34.24 8.46 -33.02
N SER A 115 -33.71 7.61 -33.91
CA SER A 115 -32.80 6.52 -33.56
C SER A 115 -31.32 6.81 -33.86
N LEU A 116 -31.03 7.87 -34.62
CA LEU A 116 -29.69 8.27 -35.05
C LEU A 116 -29.13 9.49 -34.29
N CYS A 117 -30.00 10.18 -33.54
CA CYS A 117 -29.69 11.38 -32.77
C CYS A 117 -29.87 11.12 -31.27
N PRO A 118 -29.33 12.00 -30.39
CA PRO A 118 -29.41 11.81 -28.95
C PRO A 118 -30.85 11.91 -28.47
N ARG A 119 -31.12 11.27 -27.33
CA ARG A 119 -32.43 11.36 -26.68
C ARG A 119 -32.63 12.78 -26.16
N LEU A 120 -33.76 13.38 -26.50
CA LEU A 120 -34.12 14.72 -26.07
C LEU A 120 -34.91 14.68 -24.74
N PRO A 121 -34.71 15.68 -23.85
CA PRO A 121 -33.73 16.76 -23.95
C PRO A 121 -32.30 16.30 -23.62
N VAL A 122 -31.30 16.83 -24.32
CA VAL A 122 -29.88 16.57 -24.02
C VAL A 122 -29.48 17.37 -22.78
N PRO A 123 -28.94 16.74 -21.72
CA PRO A 123 -28.58 17.44 -20.50
C PRO A 123 -27.31 18.29 -20.67
N PRO A 124 -27.20 19.41 -19.93
CA PRO A 124 -25.99 20.22 -19.91
C PRO A 124 -24.82 19.38 -19.40
N SER A 125 -23.69 19.44 -20.08
CA SER A 125 -22.54 18.56 -19.91
C SER A 125 -21.23 19.32 -20.00
N LYS A 126 -20.26 18.99 -19.15
CA LYS A 126 -18.90 19.57 -19.20
C LYS A 126 -17.84 18.50 -19.44
N SER A 127 -16.73 18.90 -20.05
CA SER A 127 -15.60 18.02 -20.28
C SER A 127 -14.93 17.62 -18.96
N PHE A 128 -14.76 16.32 -18.76
CA PHE A 128 -14.03 15.79 -17.61
C PHE A 128 -12.51 15.99 -17.76
N PRO A 129 -11.81 16.66 -16.82
CA PRO A 129 -10.43 17.10 -17.01
C PRO A 129 -9.39 16.00 -17.23
N LEU A 130 -9.71 14.76 -16.83
CA LEU A 130 -8.78 13.63 -16.81
C LEU A 130 -8.98 12.64 -17.96
N PHE A 131 -10.14 12.65 -18.62
CA PHE A 131 -10.50 11.62 -19.61
C PHE A 131 -11.20 12.12 -20.88
N ASN A 132 -11.32 13.44 -21.09
CA ASN A 132 -12.00 14.03 -22.24
C ASN A 132 -13.39 13.41 -22.51
N ARG A 133 -14.23 13.27 -21.48
CA ARG A 133 -15.62 12.78 -21.64
C ARG A 133 -16.59 13.90 -21.31
N CYS A 134 -17.67 14.02 -22.05
CA CYS A 134 -18.77 14.92 -21.72
C CYS A 134 -19.58 14.27 -20.60
N VAL A 135 -19.54 14.89 -19.42
CA VAL A 135 -20.21 14.39 -18.22
C VAL A 135 -21.39 15.31 -17.93
N PRO A 136 -22.61 14.74 -17.76
CA PRO A 136 -23.80 15.53 -17.46
C PRO A 136 -23.67 16.22 -16.10
N GLN A 137 -24.20 17.44 -16.00
CA GLN A 137 -24.15 18.25 -14.78
C GLN A 137 -25.34 17.99 -13.84
N THR A 138 -26.38 17.29 -14.30
CA THR A 138 -27.55 16.96 -13.48
C THR A 138 -27.23 15.83 -12.50
N PRO A 139 -27.51 15.96 -11.19
CA PRO A 139 -27.13 14.99 -10.17
C PRO A 139 -27.63 13.56 -10.42
N GLU A 140 -28.86 13.44 -10.94
CA GLU A 140 -29.53 12.18 -11.28
C GLU A 140 -28.84 11.42 -12.43
N CYS A 141 -28.26 12.17 -13.37
CA CYS A 141 -27.61 11.64 -14.56
C CYS A 141 -26.12 11.37 -14.32
N TYR A 142 -25.48 12.20 -13.50
CA TYR A 142 -24.09 12.05 -13.07
C TYR A 142 -23.85 10.76 -12.27
N SER A 143 -24.79 10.39 -11.39
CA SER A 143 -24.68 9.17 -10.57
C SER A 143 -24.67 7.89 -11.42
N LEU A 144 -25.52 7.84 -12.47
CA LEU A 144 -25.61 6.72 -13.41
C LEU A 144 -24.41 6.62 -14.36
N PHE A 145 -23.87 7.76 -14.80
CA PHE A 145 -22.72 7.80 -15.71
C PHE A 145 -21.44 7.21 -15.10
N GLY A 146 -21.28 7.27 -13.78
CA GLY A 146 -20.13 6.66 -13.11
C GLY A 146 -20.21 5.13 -12.97
N PHE A 147 -21.41 4.53 -12.93
CA PHE A 147 -21.62 3.07 -12.92
C PHE A 147 -21.10 2.43 -14.22
N VAL A 148 -21.26 3.15 -15.32
CA VAL A 148 -20.83 2.78 -16.67
C VAL A 148 -19.31 2.69 -16.86
N LEU A 149 -18.52 3.39 -16.04
CA LEU A 149 -17.06 3.35 -16.11
C LEU A 149 -16.47 2.13 -15.39
N ILE A 150 -17.22 1.50 -14.48
CA ILE A 150 -16.74 0.47 -13.56
C ILE A 150 -17.86 -0.54 -13.31
N ASN A 151 -17.75 -1.70 -13.93
CA ASN A 151 -18.62 -2.85 -13.66
C ASN A 151 -18.62 -3.15 -12.14
N ASP A 152 -19.75 -2.96 -11.48
CA ASP A 152 -20.04 -3.23 -10.05
C ASP A 152 -19.00 -2.75 -9.02
N ALA A 153 -18.78 -1.44 -8.89
CA ALA A 153 -18.22 -0.91 -7.64
C ALA A 153 -18.59 0.55 -7.35
N ASP A 154 -19.77 0.78 -6.76
CA ASP A 154 -20.15 2.07 -6.16
C ASP A 154 -19.09 2.64 -5.21
N ALA A 155 -18.31 1.75 -4.56
CA ALA A 155 -17.22 2.10 -3.67
C ALA A 155 -15.99 2.66 -4.42
N LEU A 156 -15.67 2.14 -5.61
CA LEU A 156 -14.52 2.59 -6.40
C LEU A 156 -14.82 3.92 -7.09
N GLN A 157 -16.04 4.11 -7.57
CA GLN A 157 -16.52 5.39 -8.12
C GLN A 157 -16.47 6.50 -7.06
N ARG A 158 -16.97 6.23 -5.84
CA ARG A 158 -16.85 7.12 -4.68
C ARG A 158 -15.39 7.40 -4.30
N ALA A 159 -14.54 6.38 -4.36
CA ALA A 159 -13.11 6.51 -4.10
C ALA A 159 -12.43 7.46 -5.10
N LEU A 160 -12.64 7.24 -6.41
CA LEU A 160 -12.01 8.03 -7.46
C LEU A 160 -12.51 9.47 -7.45
N GLY A 161 -13.82 9.70 -7.31
CA GLY A 161 -14.39 11.04 -7.17
C GLY A 161 -13.80 11.81 -5.99
N GLY A 162 -13.70 11.17 -4.83
CA GLY A 162 -13.08 11.75 -3.64
C GLY A 162 -11.58 12.04 -3.83
N ILE A 163 -10.83 11.13 -4.48
CA ILE A 163 -9.39 11.31 -4.72
C ILE A 163 -9.12 12.49 -5.65
N MET A 164 -9.92 12.64 -6.71
CA MET A 164 -9.72 13.70 -7.69
C MET A 164 -10.10 15.08 -7.16
N SER A 165 -11.22 15.17 -6.44
CA SER A 165 -11.67 16.41 -5.81
C SER A 165 -10.73 16.82 -4.67
N GLY A 166 -10.21 15.85 -3.91
CA GLY A 166 -9.26 16.04 -2.82
C GLY A 166 -7.77 15.99 -3.21
N ARG A 167 -7.43 16.01 -4.50
CA ARG A 167 -6.06 15.80 -5.02
C ARG A 167 -4.98 16.58 -4.27
N ASN A 168 -5.17 17.89 -4.14
CA ASN A 168 -4.18 18.77 -3.53
C ASN A 168 -4.05 18.48 -2.02
N THR A 169 -5.18 18.21 -1.37
CA THR A 169 -5.22 17.78 0.03
C THR A 169 -4.48 16.46 0.22
N ILE A 170 -4.72 15.45 -0.62
CA ILE A 170 -4.05 14.14 -0.55
C ILE A 170 -2.54 14.29 -0.75
N LEU A 171 -2.11 15.09 -1.73
CA LEU A 171 -0.69 15.38 -1.94
C LEU A 171 -0.08 16.05 -0.70
N GLY A 172 -0.77 17.03 -0.12
CA GLY A 172 -0.39 17.66 1.14
C GLY A 172 -0.28 16.68 2.30
N LEU A 173 -1.22 15.73 2.43
CA LEU A 173 -1.18 14.68 3.44
C LEU A 173 -0.02 13.69 3.23
N CYS A 174 0.32 13.37 1.98
CA CYS A 174 1.49 12.54 1.68
C CYS A 174 2.80 13.24 2.07
N VAL A 175 2.92 14.54 1.78
CA VAL A 175 4.07 15.35 2.22
C VAL A 175 4.13 15.46 3.73
N LEU A 176 2.99 15.68 4.39
CA LEU A 176 2.88 15.70 5.85
C LEU A 176 3.31 14.34 6.44
N ALA A 177 2.85 13.23 5.90
CA ALA A 177 3.23 11.89 6.36
C ALA A 177 4.74 11.62 6.21
N LEU A 178 5.34 12.07 5.11
CA LEU A 178 6.79 11.99 4.91
C LEU A 178 7.55 12.84 5.94
N ALA A 179 7.13 14.09 6.14
CA ALA A 179 7.74 15.00 7.11
C ALA A 179 7.62 14.47 8.54
N LEU A 180 6.44 13.96 8.93
CA LEU A 180 6.22 13.32 10.22
C LEU A 180 7.04 12.05 10.40
N SER A 181 7.19 11.22 9.35
CA SER A 181 8.02 10.02 9.40
C SER A 181 9.50 10.34 9.56
N LEU A 182 10.00 11.37 8.86
CA LEU A 182 11.35 11.90 9.03
C LEU A 182 11.55 12.47 10.44
N ALA A 183 10.61 13.28 10.92
CA ALA A 183 10.65 13.83 12.27
C ALA A 183 10.67 12.71 13.33
N MET A 184 9.84 11.67 13.15
CA MET A 184 9.83 10.50 14.04
C MET A 184 11.14 9.71 13.98
N MET A 185 11.74 9.52 12.81
CA MET A 185 13.05 8.89 12.69
C MET A 185 14.15 9.69 13.42
N LEU A 186 14.10 11.02 13.33
CA LEU A 186 15.02 11.90 14.05
C LEU A 186 14.78 11.91 15.56
N THR A 187 13.53 11.92 16.01
CA THR A 187 13.21 11.86 17.45
C THR A 187 13.69 10.55 18.05
N PHE A 188 13.61 9.43 17.32
CA PHE A 188 14.19 8.15 17.75
C PHE A 188 15.70 8.21 18.01
N ARG A 189 16.44 9.13 17.40
CA ARG A 189 17.85 9.38 17.72
C ARG A 189 18.06 10.24 18.97
N VAL A 190 17.14 11.15 19.28
CA VAL A 190 17.26 12.10 20.39
C VAL A 190 16.87 11.44 21.71
N VAL A 191 17.54 11.83 22.80
CA VAL A 191 17.35 11.42 24.23
C VAL A 191 16.34 10.29 24.45
N THR A 192 16.82 9.05 24.33
CA THR A 192 16.02 7.82 24.36
C THR A 192 15.14 7.67 25.60
N ARG A 193 15.59 8.19 26.76
CA ARG A 193 14.80 8.14 28.01
C ARG A 193 13.59 9.07 27.96
N LEU A 194 13.79 10.32 27.55
CA LEU A 194 12.71 11.30 27.43
C LEU A 194 11.75 10.87 26.33
N LEU A 195 12.30 10.43 25.19
CA LEU A 195 11.56 9.95 24.02
C LEU A 195 10.50 8.91 24.38
N VAL A 196 10.84 7.85 25.12
CA VAL A 196 9.87 6.79 25.41
C VAL A 196 8.70 7.32 26.22
N HIS A 197 8.95 8.17 27.22
CA HIS A 197 7.88 8.76 28.03
C HIS A 197 7.06 9.78 27.25
N THR A 198 7.70 10.67 26.50
CA THR A 198 7.01 11.67 25.67
C THR A 198 6.20 11.00 24.55
N LEU A 199 6.73 9.95 23.92
CA LEU A 199 6.03 9.19 22.88
C LEU A 199 4.79 8.50 23.45
N VAL A 200 4.93 7.80 24.57
CA VAL A 200 3.79 7.12 25.22
C VAL A 200 2.74 8.14 25.64
N ALA A 201 3.13 9.28 26.22
CA ALA A 201 2.20 10.35 26.58
C ALA A 201 1.51 10.94 25.34
N LEU A 202 2.28 11.31 24.31
CA LEU A 202 1.76 11.91 23.08
C LEU A 202 0.81 10.98 22.34
N VAL A 203 1.12 9.67 22.26
CA VAL A 203 0.22 8.71 21.64
C VAL A 203 -1.04 8.51 22.47
N THR A 204 -0.91 8.44 23.80
CA THR A 204 -2.07 8.33 24.69
C THR A 204 -3.02 9.52 24.51
N VAL A 205 -2.49 10.75 24.56
CA VAL A 205 -3.27 11.98 24.35
C VAL A 205 -3.84 12.03 22.93
N GLY A 206 -3.03 11.73 21.91
CA GLY A 206 -3.45 11.74 20.52
C GLY A 206 -4.57 10.75 20.22
N LEU A 207 -4.51 9.53 20.76
CA LEU A 207 -5.56 8.52 20.60
C LEU A 207 -6.87 8.94 21.27
N LEU A 208 -6.80 9.45 22.50
CA LEU A 208 -7.98 9.96 23.22
C LEU A 208 -8.59 11.16 22.49
N PHE A 209 -7.76 12.07 22.00
CA PHE A 209 -8.20 13.25 21.26
C PHE A 209 -8.87 12.87 19.93
N VAL A 210 -8.27 11.98 19.12
CA VAL A 210 -8.88 11.50 17.86
C VAL A 210 -10.21 10.79 18.13
N CYS A 211 -10.29 9.95 19.16
CA CYS A 211 -11.57 9.35 19.57
C CYS A 211 -12.61 10.41 19.94
N GLY A 212 -12.23 11.42 20.73
CA GLY A 212 -13.12 12.52 21.12
C GLY A 212 -13.62 13.31 19.92
N VAL A 213 -12.74 13.68 18.99
CA VAL A 213 -13.11 14.41 17.76
C VAL A 213 -14.04 13.57 16.88
N LEU A 214 -13.80 12.27 16.72
CA LEU A 214 -14.67 11.39 15.92
C LEU A 214 -16.08 11.28 16.53
N TRP A 215 -16.19 11.14 17.86
CA TRP A 215 -17.48 11.12 18.54
C TRP A 215 -18.20 12.48 18.48
N TRP A 216 -17.46 13.58 18.62
CA TRP A 216 -18.02 14.92 18.48
C TRP A 216 -18.54 15.17 17.06
N LEU A 217 -17.75 14.84 16.03
CA LEU A 217 -18.18 14.92 14.64
C LEU A 217 -19.39 14.02 14.36
N TYR A 218 -19.43 12.81 14.93
CA TYR A 218 -20.60 11.94 14.79
C TYR A 218 -21.86 12.59 15.37
N TYR A 219 -21.75 13.19 16.56
CA TYR A 219 -22.86 13.89 17.20
C TYR A 219 -23.33 15.09 16.35
N ASP A 220 -22.40 15.96 15.93
CA ASP A 220 -22.66 17.15 15.10
C ASP A 220 -23.42 16.78 13.81
N TYR A 221 -22.88 15.83 13.05
CA TYR A 221 -23.50 15.37 11.79
C TYR A 221 -24.82 14.62 12.02
N SER A 222 -24.98 13.91 13.14
CA SER A 222 -26.23 13.21 13.45
C SER A 222 -27.36 14.17 13.85
N ALA A 223 -27.02 15.31 14.45
CA ALA A 223 -27.98 16.33 14.84
C ALA A 223 -28.51 17.12 13.63
N ASP A 224 -27.65 17.40 12.64
CA ASP A 224 -28.01 18.12 11.40
C ASP A 224 -28.72 17.22 10.35
N LEU A 225 -28.87 15.91 10.60
CA LEU A 225 -29.43 14.93 9.66
C LEU A 225 -30.94 15.14 9.35
N SER A 226 -31.59 16.13 9.96
CA SER A 226 -33.04 16.35 9.86
C SER A 226 -33.55 16.74 8.46
N VAL A 227 -32.67 17.05 7.49
CA VAL A 227 -33.04 17.49 6.12
C VAL A 227 -32.27 16.77 4.99
N ALA A 228 -31.46 15.75 5.28
CA ALA A 228 -30.35 15.37 4.39
C ALA A 228 -30.59 14.24 3.33
N LEU A 229 -29.91 14.40 2.19
CA LEU A 229 -29.80 13.50 1.02
C LEU A 229 -29.14 12.14 1.39
N ASP A 230 -29.38 11.07 0.62
CA ASP A 230 -28.84 9.71 0.88
C ASP A 230 -27.31 9.65 1.10
N THR A 231 -26.56 10.56 0.47
CA THR A 231 -25.09 10.64 0.60
C THR A 231 -24.63 11.08 2.00
N GLU A 232 -25.40 11.91 2.71
CA GLU A 232 -25.04 12.32 4.07
C GLU A 232 -25.28 11.22 5.08
N ARG A 233 -26.35 10.44 4.90
CA ARG A 233 -26.68 9.28 5.75
C ARG A 233 -25.58 8.20 5.70
N ASP A 234 -25.03 7.93 4.52
CA ASP A 234 -23.88 7.03 4.35
C ASP A 234 -22.62 7.52 5.09
N ASN A 235 -22.35 8.82 5.03
CA ASN A 235 -21.19 9.41 5.72
C ASN A 235 -21.31 9.30 7.24
N VAL A 236 -22.51 9.56 7.81
CA VAL A 236 -22.77 9.40 9.25
C VAL A 236 -22.58 7.93 9.68
N THR A 237 -23.04 6.99 8.86
CA THR A 237 -22.89 5.55 9.13
C THR A 237 -21.41 5.14 9.12
N CYS A 238 -20.62 5.64 8.17
CA CYS A 238 -19.18 5.41 8.13
C CYS A 238 -18.46 6.02 9.34
N LEU A 239 -18.85 7.24 9.73
CA LEU A 239 -18.27 7.97 10.84
C LEU A 239 -18.49 7.25 12.17
N LEU A 240 -19.70 6.71 12.39
CA LEU A 240 -19.99 5.83 13.52
C LEU A 240 -19.07 4.60 13.53
N GLY A 241 -18.91 3.95 12.37
CA GLY A 241 -18.00 2.81 12.21
C GLY A 241 -16.56 3.17 12.59
N PHE A 242 -16.05 4.32 12.15
CA PHE A 242 -14.71 4.78 12.52
C PHE A 242 -14.59 5.11 14.01
N ALA A 243 -15.58 5.76 14.62
CA ALA A 243 -15.56 6.09 16.04
C ALA A 243 -15.50 4.82 16.91
N VAL A 244 -16.30 3.80 16.58
CA VAL A 244 -16.29 2.50 17.29
C VAL A 244 -14.94 1.79 17.13
N VAL A 245 -14.45 1.66 15.89
CA VAL A 245 -13.16 1.00 15.61
C VAL A 245 -12.01 1.74 16.30
N ALA A 246 -11.97 3.07 16.24
CA ALA A 246 -10.95 3.88 16.90
C ALA A 246 -11.01 3.68 18.43
N THR A 247 -12.19 3.64 19.04
CA THR A 247 -12.35 3.43 20.48
C THR A 247 -11.84 2.05 20.92
N VAL A 248 -12.17 0.99 20.18
CA VAL A 248 -11.68 -0.38 20.45
C VAL A 248 -10.17 -0.44 20.30
N LEU A 249 -9.61 0.14 19.23
CA LEU A 249 -8.17 0.17 19.00
C LEU A 249 -7.45 0.93 20.12
N THR A 250 -7.95 2.10 20.52
CA THR A 250 -7.42 2.90 21.62
C THR A 250 -7.42 2.10 22.93
N ALA A 251 -8.51 1.43 23.27
CA ALA A 251 -8.57 0.59 24.48
C ALA A 251 -7.52 -0.53 24.47
N VAL A 252 -7.38 -1.25 23.35
CA VAL A 252 -6.36 -2.32 23.20
C VAL A 252 -4.94 -1.75 23.34
N LEU A 253 -4.66 -0.60 22.71
CA LEU A 253 -3.34 0.03 22.79
C LEU A 253 -3.01 0.51 24.21
N LEU A 254 -3.98 1.10 24.92
CA LEU A 254 -3.78 1.54 26.32
C LEU A 254 -3.51 0.35 27.25
N VAL A 255 -4.22 -0.77 27.07
CA VAL A 255 -3.95 -2.01 27.82
C VAL A 255 -2.55 -2.53 27.54
N LEU A 256 -2.12 -2.56 26.27
CA LEU A 256 -0.75 -2.96 25.90
C LEU A 256 0.30 -2.03 26.53
N ILE A 257 0.12 -0.71 26.44
CA ILE A 257 1.00 0.28 27.08
C ILE A 257 1.09 0.02 28.59
N PHE A 258 -0.04 -0.23 29.25
CA PHE A 258 -0.10 -0.49 30.69
C PHE A 258 0.65 -1.77 31.09
N ILE A 259 0.48 -2.86 30.34
CA ILE A 259 1.18 -4.13 30.58
C ILE A 259 2.69 -3.93 30.40
N LEU A 260 3.08 -3.23 29.34
CA LEU A 260 4.46 -3.07 28.93
C LEU A 260 5.21 -2.04 29.78
N ARG A 261 4.55 -1.13 30.50
CA ARG A 261 5.18 -0.06 31.31
C ARG A 261 6.34 -0.52 32.22
N ARG A 262 6.26 -1.74 32.77
CA ARG A 262 7.28 -2.31 33.67
C ARG A 262 8.62 -2.61 32.97
N ARG A 263 8.62 -2.73 31.63
CA ARG A 263 9.80 -3.10 30.81
C ARG A 263 10.47 -1.89 30.13
N THR A 264 9.93 -0.69 30.29
CA THR A 264 10.41 0.57 29.67
C THR A 264 11.90 0.84 29.90
N LYS A 265 12.43 0.60 31.11
CA LYS A 265 13.85 0.82 31.42
C LYS A 265 14.79 0.02 30.51
N LEU A 266 14.49 -1.27 30.33
CA LEU A 266 15.32 -2.18 29.54
C LEU A 266 15.30 -1.82 28.05
N ALA A 267 14.20 -1.26 27.57
CA ALA A 267 14.08 -0.83 26.20
C ALA A 267 14.71 0.52 25.89
N VAL A 268 14.72 1.43 26.87
CA VAL A 268 15.49 2.67 26.76
C VAL A 268 16.96 2.32 26.55
N GLU A 269 17.52 1.38 27.34
CA GLU A 269 18.89 0.92 27.15
C GLU A 269 19.11 0.28 25.78
N LEU A 270 18.17 -0.56 25.33
CA LEU A 270 18.22 -1.19 24.01
C LEU A 270 18.25 -0.16 22.87
N LEU A 271 17.38 0.84 22.94
CA LEU A 271 17.30 1.91 21.94
C LEU A 271 18.55 2.80 21.98
N GLN A 272 19.16 3.03 23.14
CA GLN A 272 20.44 3.76 23.25
C GLN A 272 21.56 3.00 22.52
N VAL A 273 21.64 1.69 22.75
CA VAL A 273 22.58 0.80 22.09
C VAL A 273 22.36 0.78 20.57
N THR A 274 21.10 0.67 20.11
CA THR A 274 20.75 0.76 18.68
C THR A 274 21.14 2.12 18.09
N ASN A 275 20.88 3.21 18.80
CA ASN A 275 21.22 4.56 18.35
C ASN A 275 22.73 4.77 18.23
N LYS A 276 23.53 4.16 19.11
CA LYS A 276 24.99 4.17 19.01
C LYS A 276 25.47 3.44 17.76
N ALA A 277 24.89 2.26 17.46
CA ALA A 277 25.19 1.53 16.22
C ALA A 277 24.82 2.35 14.96
N ILE A 278 23.65 3.00 14.98
CA ILE A 278 23.20 3.89 13.90
C ILE A 278 24.12 5.12 13.75
N SER A 279 24.69 5.62 14.85
CA SER A 279 25.60 6.78 14.84
C SER A 279 26.94 6.44 14.19
N ARG A 280 27.41 5.19 14.27
CA ARG A 280 28.59 4.72 13.52
C ARG A 280 28.35 4.73 12.01
N CYS A 281 27.10 4.55 11.58
CA CYS A 281 26.75 4.35 10.17
C CYS A 281 25.58 5.28 9.75
N PRO A 282 25.78 6.61 9.75
CA PRO A 282 24.70 7.61 9.72
C PRO A 282 23.88 7.59 8.43
N PHE A 283 24.46 7.17 7.30
CA PHE A 283 23.78 7.01 6.02
C PHE A 283 22.67 5.95 6.04
N LEU A 284 22.59 5.10 7.07
CA LEU A 284 21.47 4.18 7.32
C LEU A 284 20.10 4.88 7.31
N LEU A 285 20.05 6.16 7.74
CA LEU A 285 18.80 6.92 7.79
C LEU A 285 18.30 7.38 6.42
N LEU A 286 19.16 7.38 5.40
CA LEU A 286 18.74 7.73 4.04
C LEU A 286 18.20 6.51 3.28
N GLN A 287 18.46 5.29 3.78
CA GLN A 287 18.00 4.05 3.15
C GLN A 287 16.49 4.01 2.90
N PRO A 288 15.60 4.42 3.84
CA PRO A 288 14.15 4.42 3.61
C PRO A 288 13.70 5.29 2.44
N LEU A 289 14.39 6.42 2.19
CA LEU A 289 14.02 7.33 1.11
C LEU A 289 14.17 6.65 -0.26
N TRP A 290 15.27 5.91 -0.45
CA TRP A 290 15.48 5.12 -1.66
C TRP A 290 14.43 4.02 -1.81
N THR A 291 14.15 3.28 -0.73
CA THR A 291 13.12 2.23 -0.73
C THR A 291 11.73 2.80 -1.05
N CYS A 292 11.35 3.93 -0.45
CA CYS A 292 10.08 4.60 -0.75
C CYS A 292 10.02 5.04 -2.21
N ALA A 293 11.08 5.66 -2.75
CA ALA A 293 11.13 6.07 -4.14
C ALA A 293 10.97 4.88 -5.10
N VAL A 294 11.66 3.77 -4.84
CA VAL A 294 11.56 2.54 -5.64
C VAL A 294 10.16 1.91 -5.53
N LEU A 295 9.57 1.86 -4.33
CA LEU A 295 8.20 1.36 -4.13
C LEU A 295 7.17 2.21 -4.87
N LEU A 296 7.27 3.55 -4.77
CA LEU A 296 6.36 4.46 -5.46
C LEU A 296 6.48 4.35 -6.98
N LEU A 297 7.71 4.29 -7.51
CA LEU A 297 7.96 4.06 -8.93
C LEU A 297 7.38 2.71 -9.38
N PHE A 298 7.62 1.65 -8.61
CA PHE A 298 7.07 0.33 -8.89
C PHE A 298 5.54 0.34 -8.90
N TRP A 299 4.89 0.97 -7.92
CA TRP A 299 3.42 1.05 -7.86
C TRP A 299 2.85 1.89 -9.01
N ALA A 300 3.48 3.00 -9.37
CA ALA A 300 3.08 3.80 -10.52
C ALA A 300 3.16 2.98 -11.82
N LEU A 301 4.27 2.25 -12.03
CA LEU A 301 4.43 1.33 -13.17
C LEU A 301 3.41 0.19 -13.12
N TRP A 302 3.16 -0.38 -11.94
CA TRP A 302 2.21 -1.46 -11.75
C TRP A 302 0.78 -1.02 -12.09
N VAL A 303 0.36 0.17 -11.66
CA VAL A 303 -0.93 0.77 -12.02
C VAL A 303 -0.99 1.04 -13.52
N ALA A 304 0.05 1.62 -14.12
CA ALA A 304 0.09 1.85 -15.57
C ALA A 304 -0.08 0.55 -16.37
N VAL A 305 0.59 -0.53 -15.96
CA VAL A 305 0.45 -1.86 -16.56
C VAL A 305 -0.95 -2.44 -16.32
N LEU A 306 -1.52 -2.27 -15.12
CA LEU A 306 -2.88 -2.72 -14.82
C LEU A 306 -3.90 -2.04 -15.73
N LEU A 307 -3.80 -0.72 -15.89
CA LEU A 307 -4.67 0.04 -16.78
C LEU A 307 -4.50 -0.40 -18.24
N SER A 308 -3.26 -0.60 -18.68
CA SER A 308 -2.96 -1.11 -20.02
C SER A 308 -3.57 -2.50 -20.25
N LEU A 309 -3.43 -3.40 -19.27
CA LEU A 309 -4.00 -4.74 -19.28
C LEU A 309 -5.53 -4.72 -19.30
N GLY A 310 -6.16 -3.82 -18.53
CA GLY A 310 -7.62 -3.63 -18.55
C GLY A 310 -8.14 -3.15 -19.90
N THR A 311 -7.30 -2.43 -20.66
CA THR A 311 -7.63 -2.01 -22.03
C THR A 311 -7.22 -3.01 -23.11
N ALA A 312 -6.63 -4.16 -22.78
CA ALA A 312 -6.17 -5.11 -23.79
C ALA A 312 -7.35 -5.95 -24.32
N GLY A 313 -7.62 -5.84 -25.61
CA GLY A 313 -8.77 -6.48 -26.25
C GLY A 313 -8.74 -6.34 -27.76
N ALA A 314 -9.18 -7.39 -28.46
CA ALA A 314 -9.30 -7.39 -29.93
C ALA A 314 -10.63 -6.76 -30.35
N ALA A 315 -10.60 -5.99 -31.45
CA ALA A 315 -11.81 -5.42 -32.04
C ALA A 315 -12.66 -6.54 -32.66
N GLN A 316 -13.93 -6.60 -32.28
CA GLN A 316 -14.97 -7.35 -32.98
C GLN A 316 -16.06 -6.39 -33.44
N VAL A 317 -16.56 -6.63 -34.65
CA VAL A 317 -17.65 -5.82 -35.20
C VAL A 317 -18.98 -6.51 -34.93
N THR A 318 -19.89 -5.80 -34.28
CA THR A 318 -21.26 -6.23 -34.00
C THR A 318 -22.20 -5.81 -35.15
N ALA A 319 -23.36 -6.44 -35.25
CA ALA A 319 -24.43 -6.03 -36.17
C ALA A 319 -24.71 -4.52 -36.07
N GLY A 320 -24.76 -3.83 -37.21
CA GLY A 320 -24.89 -2.37 -37.28
C GLY A 320 -23.56 -1.60 -37.33
N GLY A 321 -22.42 -2.28 -37.53
CA GLY A 321 -21.12 -1.64 -37.75
C GLY A 321 -20.46 -1.05 -36.50
N ARG A 322 -20.94 -1.45 -35.32
CA ARG A 322 -20.38 -1.05 -34.01
C ARG A 322 -19.15 -1.90 -33.69
N VAL A 323 -18.18 -1.31 -33.00
CA VAL A 323 -16.94 -1.99 -32.59
C VAL A 323 -16.95 -2.24 -31.09
N GLU A 324 -16.88 -3.50 -30.72
CA GLU A 324 -16.71 -3.95 -29.34
C GLU A 324 -15.31 -4.55 -29.15
N TYR A 325 -14.75 -4.38 -27.96
CA TYR A 325 -13.44 -4.92 -27.62
C TYR A 325 -13.58 -6.09 -26.67
N GLN A 326 -13.35 -7.31 -27.17
CA GLN A 326 -13.40 -8.50 -26.33
C GLN A 326 -12.05 -8.74 -25.64
N PRO A 327 -12.04 -9.02 -24.33
CA PRO A 327 -10.81 -9.33 -23.61
C PRO A 327 -10.21 -10.63 -24.13
N LEU A 328 -8.87 -10.68 -24.24
CA LEU A 328 -8.18 -11.90 -24.68
C LEU A 328 -8.38 -13.03 -23.66
N SER A 329 -8.49 -14.28 -24.12
CA SER A 329 -8.71 -15.47 -23.27
C SER A 329 -7.63 -15.68 -22.18
N GLY A 330 -6.41 -15.17 -22.38
CA GLY A 330 -5.32 -15.19 -21.39
C GLY A 330 -5.38 -14.10 -20.31
N LEU A 331 -6.23 -13.08 -20.47
CA LEU A 331 -6.23 -11.88 -19.63
C LEU A 331 -6.54 -12.21 -18.16
N ARG A 332 -7.44 -13.15 -17.91
CA ARG A 332 -7.85 -13.56 -16.54
C ARG A 332 -6.68 -14.10 -15.71
N TYR A 333 -5.78 -14.87 -16.33
CA TYR A 333 -4.57 -15.38 -15.65
C TYR A 333 -3.53 -14.26 -15.45
N MET A 334 -3.41 -13.35 -16.42
CA MET A 334 -2.50 -12.19 -16.33
C MET A 334 -2.90 -11.26 -15.18
N TRP A 335 -4.21 -11.04 -14.96
CA TRP A 335 -4.71 -10.25 -13.82
C TRP A 335 -4.32 -10.87 -12.47
N GLY A 336 -4.53 -12.17 -12.30
CA GLY A 336 -4.17 -12.88 -11.07
C GLY A 336 -2.67 -12.83 -10.78
N TYR A 337 -1.83 -13.06 -11.79
CA TYR A 337 -0.39 -12.92 -11.66
C TYR A 337 0.03 -11.48 -11.37
N HIS A 338 -0.58 -10.49 -12.03
CA HIS A 338 -0.25 -9.08 -11.81
C HIS A 338 -0.52 -8.67 -10.35
N LEU A 339 -1.64 -9.09 -9.78
CA LEU A 339 -1.95 -8.90 -8.35
C LEU A 339 -0.96 -9.62 -7.43
N LEU A 340 -0.58 -10.87 -7.75
CA LEU A 340 0.46 -11.59 -7.00
C LEU A 340 1.80 -10.85 -7.05
N SER A 341 2.16 -10.31 -8.22
CA SER A 341 3.41 -9.58 -8.42
C SER A 341 3.48 -8.28 -7.63
N LEU A 342 2.33 -7.61 -7.37
CA LEU A 342 2.26 -6.43 -6.51
C LEU A 342 2.77 -6.76 -5.10
N VAL A 343 2.23 -7.83 -4.52
CA VAL A 343 2.56 -8.25 -3.16
C VAL A 343 3.99 -8.79 -3.11
N TRP A 344 4.38 -9.65 -4.05
CA TRP A 344 5.71 -10.24 -4.05
C TRP A 344 6.82 -9.20 -4.22
N THR A 345 6.71 -8.35 -5.25
CA THR A 345 7.74 -7.34 -5.55
C THR A 345 7.84 -6.30 -4.43
N SER A 346 6.71 -5.91 -3.82
CA SER A 346 6.75 -5.02 -2.65
C SER A 346 7.48 -5.65 -1.46
N ASN A 347 7.23 -6.94 -1.16
CA ASN A 347 7.98 -7.64 -0.12
C ASN A 347 9.46 -7.83 -0.49
N PHE A 348 9.78 -8.04 -1.77
CA PHE A 348 11.16 -8.13 -2.26
C PHE A 348 11.92 -6.81 -2.04
N ILE A 349 11.34 -5.67 -2.43
CA ILE A 349 11.95 -4.35 -2.23
C ILE A 349 12.19 -4.06 -0.74
N LEU A 350 11.22 -4.38 0.13
CA LEU A 350 11.38 -4.24 1.58
C LEU A 350 12.44 -5.21 2.14
N ALA A 351 12.52 -6.43 1.64
CA ALA A 351 13.55 -7.40 2.05
C ALA A 351 14.95 -6.98 1.58
N CYS A 352 15.09 -6.32 0.42
CA CYS A 352 16.33 -5.70 0.00
C CYS A 352 16.78 -4.62 0.99
N GLN A 353 15.87 -3.75 1.45
CA GLN A 353 16.17 -2.79 2.52
C GLN A 353 16.66 -3.52 3.79
N GLN A 354 15.97 -4.57 4.20
CA GLN A 354 16.33 -5.29 5.42
C GLN A 354 17.74 -5.87 5.34
N MET A 355 18.07 -6.56 4.25
CA MET A 355 19.40 -7.15 4.07
C MET A 355 20.49 -6.08 3.92
N ALA A 356 20.24 -4.99 3.20
CA ALA A 356 21.19 -3.89 3.07
C ALA A 356 21.52 -3.26 4.43
N VAL A 357 20.51 -2.99 5.26
CA VAL A 357 20.67 -2.48 6.63
C VAL A 357 21.43 -3.48 7.50
N ALA A 358 21.05 -4.76 7.48
CA ALA A 358 21.70 -5.79 8.27
C ALA A 358 23.18 -5.96 7.91
N GLY A 359 23.53 -5.94 6.62
CA GLY A 359 24.91 -5.98 6.14
C GLY A 359 25.73 -4.78 6.57
N ALA A 360 25.16 -3.57 6.53
CA ALA A 360 25.85 -2.40 7.06
C ALA A 360 26.10 -2.53 8.58
N VAL A 361 25.09 -2.95 9.34
CA VAL A 361 25.23 -3.15 10.80
C VAL A 361 26.30 -4.19 11.12
N ALA A 362 26.30 -5.33 10.41
CA ALA A 362 27.31 -6.37 10.59
C ALA A 362 28.73 -5.84 10.29
N ALA A 363 28.90 -5.12 9.17
CA ALA A 363 30.18 -4.50 8.83
C ALA A 363 30.65 -3.48 9.88
N CYS A 364 29.73 -2.69 10.44
CA CYS A 364 30.04 -1.71 11.49
C CYS A 364 30.30 -2.36 12.86
N TYR A 365 29.66 -3.50 13.16
CA TYR A 365 29.82 -4.23 14.43
C TYR A 365 31.14 -5.00 14.48
N PHE A 366 31.46 -5.76 13.44
CA PHE A 366 32.68 -6.57 13.39
C PHE A 366 33.94 -5.79 12.97
N ASN A 367 33.85 -4.47 12.85
CA ASN A 367 35.03 -3.63 12.65
C ASN A 367 35.78 -3.40 13.98
N ARG A 368 37.02 -3.88 14.06
CA ARG A 368 37.88 -3.71 15.25
C ARG A 368 38.51 -2.32 15.34
N ASN A 369 38.74 -1.66 14.21
CA ASN A 369 39.46 -0.39 14.18
C ASN A 369 38.49 0.79 14.18
N GLU A 370 38.25 1.40 15.34
CA GLU A 370 37.38 2.59 15.42
C GLU A 370 37.96 3.80 14.68
N GLN A 371 39.27 3.82 14.39
CA GLN A 371 39.93 4.90 13.65
C GLN A 371 39.82 4.74 12.13
N ASP A 372 39.43 3.56 11.65
CA ASP A 372 39.23 3.24 10.23
C ASP A 372 37.84 2.62 10.02
N PRO A 373 36.77 3.44 10.03
CA PRO A 373 35.42 2.95 9.82
C PRO A 373 35.21 2.48 8.38
N PRO A 374 34.38 1.44 8.15
CA PRO A 374 34.14 0.92 6.80
C PRO A 374 33.62 2.04 5.88
N HIS A 375 34.27 2.21 4.73
CA HIS A 375 33.86 3.21 3.75
C HIS A 375 32.47 2.91 3.19
N ARG A 376 31.50 3.81 3.46
CA ARG A 376 30.12 3.78 2.93
C ARG A 376 29.46 2.38 3.08
N PRO A 377 29.26 1.90 4.32
CA PRO A 377 28.89 0.50 4.59
C PRO A 377 27.53 0.13 3.98
N ILE A 378 26.60 1.09 3.88
CA ILE A 378 25.30 0.89 3.23
C ILE A 378 25.42 0.69 1.72
N LEU A 379 26.24 1.50 1.03
CA LEU A 379 26.41 1.35 -0.41
C LEU A 379 27.15 0.05 -0.75
N SER A 380 28.17 -0.30 0.04
CA SER A 380 28.88 -1.58 -0.09
C SER A 380 27.93 -2.76 0.12
N SER A 381 27.16 -2.75 1.21
CA SER A 381 26.14 -3.78 1.51
C SER A 381 25.08 -3.89 0.41
N LEU A 382 24.61 -2.76 -0.14
CA LEU A 382 23.68 -2.74 -1.27
C LEU A 382 24.30 -3.33 -2.54
N SER A 383 25.57 -3.02 -2.83
CA SER A 383 26.29 -3.61 -3.96
C SER A 383 26.43 -5.12 -3.82
N ILE A 384 26.82 -5.60 -2.63
CA ILE A 384 26.94 -7.04 -2.36
C ILE A 384 25.59 -7.74 -2.51
N LEU A 385 24.52 -7.14 -1.98
CA LEU A 385 23.15 -7.62 -2.16
C LEU A 385 22.79 -7.75 -3.65
N LEU A 386 23.01 -6.69 -4.43
CA LEU A 386 22.64 -6.65 -5.84
C LEU A 386 23.49 -7.57 -6.72
N CYS A 387 24.76 -7.79 -6.38
CA CYS A 387 25.65 -8.65 -7.17
C CYS A 387 25.56 -10.13 -6.80
N TYR A 388 25.35 -10.47 -5.52
CA TYR A 388 25.52 -11.83 -5.03
C TYR A 388 24.29 -12.44 -4.34
N HIS A 389 23.41 -11.64 -3.72
CA HIS A 389 22.35 -12.17 -2.85
C HIS A 389 20.91 -11.87 -3.28
N GLN A 390 20.69 -11.44 -4.53
CA GLN A 390 19.33 -11.26 -5.07
C GLN A 390 18.49 -12.54 -4.95
N GLY A 391 19.08 -13.71 -5.20
CA GLY A 391 18.40 -15.01 -5.08
C GLY A 391 17.95 -15.32 -3.66
N THR A 392 18.78 -15.04 -2.66
CA THR A 392 18.44 -15.20 -1.23
C THR A 392 17.24 -14.34 -0.85
N VAL A 393 17.24 -13.07 -1.26
CA VAL A 393 16.15 -12.13 -0.96
C VAL A 393 14.87 -12.46 -1.76
N ALA A 394 15.01 -12.90 -3.01
CA ALA A 394 13.89 -13.35 -3.84
C ALA A 394 13.20 -14.58 -3.23
N LYS A 395 13.98 -15.60 -2.82
CA LYS A 395 13.47 -16.80 -2.16
C LYS A 395 12.77 -16.45 -0.84
N GLY A 396 13.39 -15.57 -0.05
CA GLY A 396 12.82 -15.16 1.23
C GLY A 396 11.51 -14.38 1.09
N SER A 397 11.48 -13.35 0.26
CA SER A 397 10.27 -12.56 -0.01
C SER A 397 9.13 -13.36 -0.66
N LEU A 398 9.46 -14.38 -1.47
CA LEU A 398 8.47 -15.29 -2.04
C LEU A 398 7.80 -16.13 -0.95
N LEU A 399 8.55 -16.68 0.01
CA LEU A 399 8.01 -17.49 1.10
C LEU A 399 7.00 -16.70 1.96
N ILE A 400 7.30 -15.43 2.26
CA ILE A 400 6.36 -14.51 2.92
C ILE A 400 5.08 -14.38 2.07
N THR A 401 5.23 -14.17 0.77
CA THR A 401 4.10 -13.96 -0.14
C THR A 401 3.20 -15.18 -0.24
N VAL A 402 3.78 -16.38 -0.29
CA VAL A 402 3.06 -17.66 -0.34
C VAL A 402 2.15 -17.87 0.87
N VAL A 403 2.49 -17.32 2.03
CA VAL A 403 1.62 -17.38 3.22
C VAL A 403 0.63 -16.21 3.27
N ARG A 404 1.08 -15.02 2.88
CA ARG A 404 0.30 -13.79 2.99
C ARG A 404 -0.89 -13.74 2.03
N VAL A 405 -0.72 -14.18 0.78
CA VAL A 405 -1.77 -14.13 -0.24
C VAL A 405 -2.94 -15.08 0.09
N PRO A 406 -2.71 -16.38 0.42
CA PRO A 406 -3.79 -17.26 0.84
C PRO A 406 -4.51 -16.79 2.10
N ARG A 407 -3.78 -16.21 3.07
CA ARG A 407 -4.39 -15.63 4.27
C ARG A 407 -5.35 -14.49 3.91
N ALA A 408 -4.95 -13.58 3.02
CA ALA A 408 -5.80 -12.50 2.55
C ALA A 408 -7.03 -13.03 1.80
N ALA A 409 -6.84 -14.03 0.92
CA ALA A 409 -7.92 -14.67 0.18
C ALA A 409 -8.94 -15.35 1.12
N LEU A 410 -8.47 -16.11 2.12
CA LEU A 410 -9.33 -16.77 3.11
C LEU A 410 -10.12 -15.75 3.95
N MET A 411 -9.48 -14.64 4.36
CA MET A 411 -10.19 -13.56 5.05
C MET A 411 -11.26 -12.91 4.16
N PHE A 412 -10.95 -12.69 2.88
CA PHE A 412 -11.90 -12.13 1.92
C PHE A 412 -13.10 -13.08 1.72
N ILE A 413 -12.84 -14.37 1.46
CA ILE A 413 -13.87 -15.40 1.29
C ILE A 413 -14.73 -15.53 2.56
N SER A 414 -14.11 -15.49 3.74
CA SER A 414 -14.84 -15.55 5.01
C SER A 414 -15.76 -14.35 5.22
N ARG A 415 -15.43 -13.18 4.67
CA ARG A 415 -16.29 -11.99 4.72
C ARG A 415 -17.40 -12.06 3.67
N ALA A 416 -17.08 -12.48 2.45
CA ALA A 416 -18.03 -12.59 1.34
C ALA A 416 -19.13 -13.64 1.59
N LEU A 417 -18.87 -14.65 2.42
CA LEU A 417 -19.77 -15.78 2.66
C LEU A 417 -20.33 -15.81 4.10
N LYS A 418 -20.40 -14.65 4.76
CA LYS A 418 -20.76 -14.52 6.18
C LYS A 418 -22.12 -15.16 6.52
N ASP A 419 -23.09 -15.05 5.62
CA ASP A 419 -24.49 -15.49 5.85
C ASP A 419 -24.89 -16.80 5.13
N LYS A 420 -24.00 -17.36 4.30
CA LYS A 420 -24.32 -18.52 3.44
C LYS A 420 -23.68 -19.84 3.91
N ARG A 421 -23.09 -19.90 5.12
CA ARG A 421 -22.21 -21.01 5.55
C ARG A 421 -22.57 -21.67 6.88
N SER A 422 -22.49 -23.01 6.88
CA SER A 422 -22.61 -23.85 8.08
C SER A 422 -21.57 -23.48 9.15
N ALA A 423 -21.87 -23.73 10.42
CA ALA A 423 -20.98 -23.43 11.55
C ALA A 423 -19.58 -24.08 11.40
N TRP A 424 -19.53 -25.29 10.84
CA TRP A 424 -18.29 -26.06 10.63
C TRP A 424 -17.34 -25.37 9.64
N SER A 425 -17.86 -24.92 8.50
CA SER A 425 -17.05 -24.20 7.50
C SER A 425 -16.53 -22.85 8.03
N ARG A 426 -17.33 -22.13 8.83
CA ARG A 426 -16.90 -20.90 9.52
C ARG A 426 -15.78 -21.16 10.54
N CYS A 427 -15.87 -22.26 11.29
CA CYS A 427 -14.83 -22.66 12.24
C CYS A 427 -13.51 -22.99 11.52
N LEU A 428 -13.57 -23.80 10.46
CA LEU A 428 -12.39 -24.19 9.68
C LEU A 428 -11.68 -22.96 9.07
N LEU A 429 -12.42 -22.02 8.47
CA LEU A 429 -11.85 -20.79 7.90
C LEU A 429 -11.18 -19.91 8.96
N ARG A 430 -11.80 -19.78 10.15
CA ARG A 430 -11.20 -19.04 11.27
C ARG A 430 -9.93 -19.72 11.77
N CYS A 431 -9.93 -21.05 11.89
CA CYS A 431 -8.77 -21.83 12.31
C CYS A 431 -7.62 -21.68 11.29
N CYS A 432 -7.85 -21.92 10.01
CA CYS A 432 -6.85 -21.74 8.95
C CYS A 432 -6.33 -20.30 8.87
N SER A 433 -7.21 -19.30 8.98
CA SER A 433 -6.81 -17.89 9.01
C SER A 433 -5.96 -17.55 10.24
N CYS A 434 -6.21 -18.18 11.40
CA CYS A 434 -5.41 -18.04 12.60
C CYS A 434 -4.03 -18.69 12.42
N CYS A 435 -3.97 -19.93 11.94
CA CYS A 435 -2.72 -20.64 11.67
C CYS A 435 -1.83 -19.88 10.68
N LEU A 436 -2.41 -19.37 9.59
CA LEU A 436 -1.67 -18.54 8.62
C LEU A 436 -1.26 -17.19 9.21
N CYS A 437 -2.01 -16.65 10.17
CA CYS A 437 -1.61 -15.45 10.90
C CYS A 437 -0.39 -15.69 11.78
N CYS A 438 -0.38 -16.80 12.51
CA CYS A 438 0.76 -17.22 13.31
C CYS A 438 1.98 -17.51 12.42
N LEU A 439 1.79 -18.22 11.31
CA LEU A 439 2.84 -18.55 10.35
C LEU A 439 3.43 -17.29 9.70
N ASP A 440 2.61 -16.35 9.24
CA ASP A 440 3.03 -15.06 8.69
C ASP A 440 3.87 -14.27 9.71
N THR A 441 3.46 -14.28 10.98
CA THR A 441 4.19 -13.59 12.05
C THR A 441 5.54 -14.26 12.32
N HIS A 442 5.57 -15.58 12.44
CA HIS A 442 6.81 -16.33 12.68
C HIS A 442 7.78 -16.21 11.51
N LEU A 443 7.28 -16.32 10.27
CA LEU A 443 8.09 -16.17 9.06
C LEU A 443 8.74 -14.79 9.01
N ARG A 444 8.01 -13.69 9.28
CA ARG A 444 8.62 -12.36 9.29
C ARG A 444 9.85 -12.26 10.20
N HIS A 445 9.74 -12.78 11.41
CA HIS A 445 10.88 -12.79 12.34
C HIS A 445 12.02 -13.71 11.85
N LEU A 446 11.68 -14.90 11.32
CA LEU A 446 12.68 -15.81 10.74
C LEU A 446 13.43 -15.14 9.57
N HIS A 447 12.74 -14.47 8.66
CA HIS A 447 13.33 -13.80 7.51
C HIS A 447 14.29 -12.69 7.94
N GLN A 448 13.89 -11.85 8.89
CA GLN A 448 14.73 -10.77 9.40
C GLN A 448 16.05 -11.31 10.00
N ASN A 449 15.96 -12.39 10.78
CA ASN A 449 17.14 -13.02 11.37
C ASN A 449 17.97 -13.78 10.32
N ALA A 450 17.33 -14.42 9.35
CA ALA A 450 18.00 -15.10 8.25
C ALA A 450 18.80 -14.13 7.38
N TYR A 451 18.25 -12.96 7.03
CA TYR A 451 18.99 -11.96 6.25
C TYR A 451 20.19 -11.37 7.02
N ALA A 452 20.05 -11.19 8.34
CA ALA A 452 21.18 -10.82 9.18
C ALA A 452 22.24 -11.92 9.24
N ALA A 453 21.87 -13.20 9.35
CA ALA A 453 22.82 -14.30 9.29
C ALA A 453 23.50 -14.41 7.91
N THR A 454 22.75 -14.21 6.82
CA THR A 454 23.31 -14.12 5.46
C THR A 454 24.33 -12.99 5.38
N ALA A 455 24.04 -11.83 5.96
CA ALA A 455 24.95 -10.70 5.97
C ALA A 455 26.26 -10.98 6.74
N ILE A 456 26.23 -11.81 7.78
CA ILE A 456 27.41 -12.17 8.57
C ILE A 456 28.22 -13.28 7.88
N ASN A 457 27.55 -14.34 7.43
CA ASN A 457 28.20 -15.58 6.96
C ASN A 457 28.34 -15.68 5.43
N GLY A 458 27.62 -14.86 4.67
CA GLY A 458 27.59 -14.93 3.19
C GLY A 458 26.89 -16.18 2.63
N THR A 459 26.05 -16.87 3.41
CA THR A 459 25.40 -18.13 3.00
C THR A 459 24.00 -17.94 2.40
N GLU A 460 23.48 -18.96 1.71
CA GLU A 460 22.13 -18.93 1.17
C GLU A 460 21.02 -18.92 2.26
N PHE A 461 19.79 -18.57 1.87
CA PHE A 461 18.67 -18.34 2.79
C PHE A 461 18.43 -19.48 3.79
N CYS A 462 18.38 -20.73 3.34
CA CYS A 462 18.01 -21.85 4.20
C CYS A 462 19.08 -22.16 5.25
N THR A 463 20.35 -22.10 4.85
CA THR A 463 21.50 -22.25 5.74
C THR A 463 21.52 -21.12 6.76
N SER A 464 21.41 -19.87 6.31
CA SER A 464 21.36 -18.69 7.18
C SER A 464 20.18 -18.73 8.15
N ALA A 465 18.99 -19.18 7.72
CA ALA A 465 17.82 -19.32 8.59
C ALA A 465 18.04 -20.38 9.68
N LYS A 466 18.69 -21.50 9.34
CA LYS A 466 19.04 -22.55 10.30
C LYS A 466 20.06 -22.07 11.33
N ASP A 467 21.08 -21.34 10.88
CA ASP A 467 22.11 -20.78 11.75
C ASP A 467 21.53 -19.72 12.68
N ALA A 468 20.70 -18.82 12.15
CA ALA A 468 19.99 -17.81 12.94
C ALA A 468 19.11 -18.45 14.01
N LEU A 469 18.35 -19.50 13.67
CA LEU A 469 17.52 -20.22 14.64
C LEU A 469 18.36 -20.90 15.72
N ARG A 470 19.50 -21.50 15.38
CA ARG A 470 20.42 -22.12 16.36
C ARG A 470 20.95 -21.08 17.34
N LEU A 471 21.57 -20.01 16.84
CA LEU A 471 22.14 -18.92 17.64
C LEU A 471 21.11 -18.26 18.56
N LEU A 472 19.87 -18.09 18.06
CA LEU A 472 18.78 -17.54 18.85
C LEU A 472 18.24 -18.54 19.85
N SER A 473 18.11 -19.83 19.52
CA SER A 473 17.57 -20.84 20.43
C SER A 473 18.40 -20.98 21.71
N GLU A 474 19.72 -20.94 21.57
CA GLU A 474 20.71 -21.01 22.67
C GLU A 474 20.63 -19.80 23.61
N ASN A 475 20.12 -18.67 23.13
CA ASN A 475 20.04 -17.41 23.88
C ASN A 475 18.59 -16.86 24.01
N SER A 476 17.58 -17.68 23.70
CA SER A 476 16.24 -17.26 23.23
C SER A 476 15.41 -16.48 24.24
N SER A 477 15.39 -16.88 25.51
CA SER A 477 14.52 -16.27 26.53
C SER A 477 14.93 -14.82 26.84
N ARG A 478 16.22 -14.50 26.68
CA ARG A 478 16.80 -13.19 27.00
C ARG A 478 16.54 -12.17 25.91
N PHE A 479 16.79 -12.53 24.66
CA PHE A 479 16.69 -11.59 23.53
C PHE A 479 15.25 -11.44 23.00
N THR A 480 14.41 -12.47 23.05
CA THR A 480 13.05 -12.42 22.49
C THR A 480 12.16 -11.40 23.21
N SER A 481 12.20 -11.37 24.54
CA SER A 481 11.36 -10.46 25.34
C SER A 481 11.76 -8.99 25.16
N VAL A 482 13.05 -8.73 24.95
CA VAL A 482 13.65 -7.43 24.68
C VAL A 482 13.26 -6.93 23.29
N ASN A 483 13.39 -7.79 22.27
CA ASN A 483 13.05 -7.48 20.89
C ASN A 483 11.57 -7.11 20.73
N CYS A 484 10.67 -7.90 21.34
CA CYS A 484 9.23 -7.65 21.30
C CYS A 484 8.84 -6.26 21.83
N PHE A 485 9.53 -5.78 22.87
CA PHE A 485 9.26 -4.45 23.41
C PHE A 485 9.80 -3.33 22.52
N GLY A 486 11.00 -3.51 21.94
CA GLY A 486 11.55 -2.58 20.96
C GLY A 486 10.61 -2.40 19.76
N ASP A 487 10.14 -3.53 19.22
CA ASP A 487 9.15 -3.56 18.13
C ASP A 487 7.85 -2.85 18.51
N PHE A 488 7.41 -2.98 19.78
CA PHE A 488 6.22 -2.27 20.27
C PHE A 488 6.39 -0.74 20.30
N ILE A 489 7.53 -0.22 20.77
CA ILE A 489 7.79 1.24 20.74
C ILE A 489 7.81 1.73 19.28
N ILE A 490 8.47 0.99 18.40
CA ILE A 490 8.57 1.35 16.99
C ILE A 490 7.18 1.33 16.34
N PHE A 491 6.35 0.34 16.68
CA PHE A 491 4.95 0.29 16.29
C PHE A 491 4.15 1.50 16.78
N LEU A 492 4.36 1.93 18.03
CA LEU A 492 3.71 3.13 18.58
C LEU A 492 4.07 4.39 17.79
N GLY A 493 5.33 4.50 17.35
CA GLY A 493 5.77 5.57 16.45
C GLY A 493 5.04 5.56 15.09
N LYS A 494 4.83 4.38 14.49
CA LYS A 494 4.08 4.22 13.24
C LYS A 494 2.62 4.66 13.39
N VAL A 495 1.99 4.27 14.50
CA VAL A 495 0.61 4.66 14.84
C VAL A 495 0.52 6.17 15.02
N LEU A 496 1.46 6.81 15.72
CA LEU A 496 1.46 8.25 15.91
C LEU A 496 1.49 9.02 14.57
N VAL A 497 2.37 8.64 13.64
CA VAL A 497 2.44 9.28 12.31
C VAL A 497 1.10 9.14 11.57
N ALA A 498 0.51 7.95 11.58
CA ALA A 498 -0.78 7.71 10.96
C ALA A 498 -1.89 8.55 11.60
N CYS A 499 -1.96 8.60 12.94
CA CYS A 499 -2.96 9.40 13.67
C CYS A 499 -2.84 10.90 13.38
N LEU A 500 -1.61 11.46 13.39
CA LEU A 500 -1.39 12.87 13.09
C LEU A 500 -1.73 13.21 11.64
N THR A 501 -1.44 12.30 10.70
CA THR A 501 -1.82 12.49 9.29
C THR A 501 -3.33 12.41 9.10
N VAL A 502 -4.01 11.47 9.75
CA VAL A 502 -5.48 11.37 9.72
C VAL A 502 -6.12 12.60 10.35
N PHE A 503 -5.58 13.09 11.46
CA PHE A 503 -6.07 14.32 12.07
C PHE A 503 -5.91 15.53 11.14
N GLY A 504 -4.73 15.70 10.51
CA GLY A 504 -4.52 16.73 9.49
C GLY A 504 -5.50 16.59 8.31
N GLY A 505 -5.79 15.36 7.89
CA GLY A 505 -6.77 15.05 6.85
C GLY A 505 -8.20 15.42 7.25
N LEU A 506 -8.62 15.04 8.46
CA LEU A 506 -9.94 15.40 9.00
C LEU A 506 -10.13 16.92 9.03
N MET A 507 -9.12 17.66 9.50
CA MET A 507 -9.18 19.13 9.53
C MET A 507 -9.23 19.72 8.11
N ALA A 508 -8.41 19.22 7.19
CA ALA A 508 -8.36 19.73 5.82
C ALA A 508 -9.63 19.43 5.00
N PHE A 509 -10.21 18.23 5.14
CA PHE A 509 -11.45 17.85 4.47
C PHE A 509 -12.68 18.52 5.10
N ASN A 510 -12.71 18.70 6.42
CA ASN A 510 -13.82 19.40 7.10
C ASN A 510 -13.90 20.89 6.73
N TYR A 511 -12.80 21.51 6.28
CA TYR A 511 -12.80 22.90 5.84
C TYR A 511 -13.55 23.12 4.51
N HIS A 512 -13.61 22.12 3.62
CA HIS A 512 -14.31 22.18 2.33
C HIS A 512 -15.58 21.31 2.36
N ARG A 513 -16.60 21.74 3.13
CA ARG A 513 -17.81 20.95 3.42
C ARG A 513 -18.71 20.62 2.21
N THR A 514 -18.52 21.27 1.06
CA THR A 514 -19.44 21.13 -0.08
C THR A 514 -19.11 19.90 -0.92
N LEU A 515 -19.85 18.80 -0.69
CA LEU A 515 -20.08 17.67 -1.62
C LEU A 515 -18.94 16.64 -1.82
N GLN A 516 -17.95 16.52 -0.93
CA GLN A 516 -16.88 15.53 -1.07
C GLN A 516 -17.09 14.26 -0.21
N VAL A 517 -17.07 13.08 -0.84
CA VAL A 517 -16.89 11.80 -0.13
C VAL A 517 -15.44 11.74 0.36
N TRP A 518 -15.20 12.15 1.61
CA TRP A 518 -13.86 12.30 2.19
C TRP A 518 -13.34 11.05 2.91
N ALA A 519 -14.23 10.12 3.29
CA ALA A 519 -13.87 8.91 4.05
C ALA A 519 -12.86 8.02 3.31
N VAL A 520 -13.08 7.76 2.02
CA VAL A 520 -12.19 6.88 1.23
C VAL A 520 -10.83 7.53 0.96
N PRO A 521 -10.74 8.80 0.50
CA PRO A 521 -9.47 9.53 0.43
C PRO A 521 -8.69 9.56 1.75
N LEU A 522 -9.39 9.74 2.87
CA LEU A 522 -8.78 9.77 4.20
C LEU A 522 -8.22 8.39 4.58
N LEU A 523 -8.96 7.31 4.32
CA LEU A 523 -8.47 5.93 4.52
C LEU A 523 -7.24 5.62 3.65
N LEU A 524 -7.24 6.07 2.40
CA LEU A 524 -6.10 5.92 1.51
C LEU A 524 -4.89 6.70 2.03
N ALA A 525 -5.08 7.95 2.44
CA ALA A 525 -4.03 8.78 3.04
C ALA A 525 -3.49 8.14 4.33
N ALA A 526 -4.36 7.57 5.18
CA ALA A 526 -3.96 6.83 6.37
C ALA A 526 -3.10 5.60 6.05
N ALA A 527 -3.50 4.82 5.03
CA ALA A 527 -2.75 3.65 4.59
C ALA A 527 -1.38 4.03 4.03
N LEU A 528 -1.31 5.09 3.22
CA LEU A 528 -0.06 5.64 2.70
C LEU A 528 0.82 6.17 3.83
N ALA A 529 0.26 6.90 4.80
CA ALA A 529 1.00 7.42 5.93
C ALA A 529 1.60 6.30 6.79
N TYR A 530 0.83 5.24 7.05
CA TYR A 530 1.32 4.07 7.76
C TYR A 530 2.43 3.35 7.00
N LEU A 531 2.30 3.22 5.67
CA LEU A 531 3.34 2.61 4.84
C LEU A 531 4.64 3.44 4.87
N VAL A 532 4.55 4.76 4.69
CA VAL A 532 5.72 5.64 4.78
C VAL A 532 6.35 5.49 6.16
N ALA A 533 5.57 5.61 7.24
CA ALA A 533 6.07 5.42 8.60
C ALA A 533 6.72 4.04 8.79
N HIS A 534 6.15 2.98 8.19
CA HIS A 534 6.72 1.64 8.22
C HIS A 534 8.08 1.57 7.51
N SER A 535 8.24 2.16 6.33
CA SER A 535 9.51 2.18 5.60
C SER A 535 10.63 2.84 6.40
N PHE A 536 10.33 3.95 7.08
CA PHE A 536 11.31 4.68 7.91
C PHE A 536 11.61 3.94 9.23
N LEU A 537 10.57 3.59 9.97
CA LEU A 537 10.73 3.06 11.33
C LEU A 537 11.17 1.57 11.34
N SER A 538 10.93 0.81 10.27
CA SER A 538 11.44 -0.57 10.13
C SER A 538 12.97 -0.67 10.03
N VAL A 539 13.66 0.44 9.75
CA VAL A 539 15.13 0.46 9.84
C VAL A 539 15.58 0.22 11.28
N PHE A 540 14.91 0.81 12.27
CA PHE A 540 15.24 0.56 13.67
C PHE A 540 14.98 -0.89 14.07
N GLU A 541 13.88 -1.50 13.58
CA GLU A 541 13.59 -2.94 13.81
C GLU A 541 14.72 -3.78 13.23
N THR A 542 15.15 -3.47 12.01
CA THR A 542 16.19 -4.24 11.32
C THR A 542 17.56 -4.08 11.97
N VAL A 543 17.94 -2.85 12.35
CA VAL A 543 19.21 -2.60 13.07
C VAL A 543 19.21 -3.34 14.40
N LEU A 544 18.12 -3.26 15.15
CA LEU A 544 17.98 -3.95 16.42
C LEU A 544 18.15 -5.46 16.26
N GLY A 545 17.42 -6.08 15.32
CA GLY A 545 17.53 -7.51 15.06
C GLY A 545 18.93 -7.93 14.60
N ALA A 546 19.53 -7.17 13.66
CA ALA A 546 20.87 -7.44 13.18
C ALA A 546 21.93 -7.32 14.28
N LEU A 547 21.82 -6.30 15.14
CA LEU A 547 22.73 -6.09 16.26
C LEU A 547 22.65 -7.21 17.30
N LEU A 548 21.43 -7.64 17.64
CA LEU A 548 21.22 -8.77 18.55
C LEU A 548 21.78 -10.08 17.99
N LEU A 549 21.68 -10.28 16.68
CA LEU A 549 22.25 -11.47 16.03
C LEU A 549 23.78 -11.40 15.95
N CYS A 550 24.35 -10.23 15.63
CA CYS A 550 25.81 -10.02 15.68
C CYS A 550 26.36 -10.29 17.09
N LEU A 551 25.65 -9.81 18.12
CA LEU A 551 25.98 -10.06 19.51
C LEU A 551 25.91 -11.56 19.85
N ALA A 552 24.87 -12.27 19.40
CA ALA A 552 24.75 -13.70 19.63
C ALA A 552 25.89 -14.48 18.95
N ALA A 553 26.27 -14.10 17.73
CA ALA A 553 27.40 -14.69 17.01
C ALA A 553 28.75 -14.41 17.70
N ASP A 554 28.94 -13.20 18.22
CA ASP A 554 30.13 -12.79 18.97
C ASP A 554 30.26 -13.59 20.29
N LEU A 555 29.15 -13.74 21.04
CA LEU A 555 29.11 -14.56 22.25
C LEU A 555 29.36 -16.05 22.01
N HIS A 556 28.96 -16.57 20.85
CA HIS A 556 29.18 -17.97 20.48
C HIS A 556 30.63 -18.23 20.03
N THR A 557 31.27 -17.26 19.36
CA THR A 557 32.58 -17.46 18.71
C THR A 557 33.75 -17.02 19.60
N ASN A 558 33.54 -16.01 20.44
CA ASN A 558 34.56 -15.41 21.29
C ASN A 558 34.29 -15.70 22.77
N ASP A 559 35.36 -15.84 23.55
CA ASP A 559 35.30 -16.15 24.99
C ASP A 559 35.77 -14.98 25.86
N GLY A 560 36.26 -13.89 25.25
CA GLY A 560 36.79 -12.72 25.94
C GLY A 560 38.24 -12.90 26.41
N SER A 561 38.90 -14.01 26.05
CA SER A 561 40.34 -14.19 26.25
C SER A 561 41.14 -13.21 25.39
N PRO A 562 42.41 -12.92 25.73
CA PRO A 562 43.27 -12.08 24.88
C PRO A 562 43.48 -12.67 23.47
N GLY A 563 43.30 -13.99 23.27
CA GLY A 563 43.34 -14.62 21.95
C GLY A 563 42.03 -14.49 21.15
N LYS A 564 40.89 -14.42 21.82
CA LYS A 564 39.55 -14.25 21.22
C LYS A 564 38.73 -13.20 21.97
N PRO A 565 39.13 -11.92 21.92
CA PRO A 565 38.40 -10.86 22.59
C PRO A 565 37.04 -10.63 21.91
N TYR A 566 36.04 -10.22 22.68
CA TYR A 566 34.75 -9.82 22.14
C TYR A 566 34.86 -8.57 21.26
N PHE A 567 34.01 -8.49 20.24
CA PHE A 567 33.86 -7.27 19.41
C PHE A 567 32.94 -6.25 20.07
N MET A 568 32.03 -6.69 20.96
CA MET A 568 31.15 -5.78 21.70
C MET A 568 31.91 -4.80 22.60
N ASP A 569 31.39 -3.58 22.70
CA ASP A 569 31.92 -2.58 23.63
C ASP A 569 31.47 -2.84 25.08
N HIS A 570 32.08 -2.10 26.01
CA HIS A 570 31.76 -2.19 27.44
C HIS A 570 30.29 -1.86 27.76
N GLU A 571 29.66 -0.99 26.96
CA GLU A 571 28.27 -0.58 27.17
C GLU A 571 27.31 -1.74 26.84
N LEU A 572 27.48 -2.39 25.69
CA LEU A 572 26.73 -3.56 25.27
C LEU A 572 26.97 -4.75 26.21
N LEU A 573 28.21 -4.95 26.67
CA LEU A 573 28.53 -5.96 27.68
C LEU A 573 27.80 -5.69 29.00
N SER A 574 27.73 -4.43 29.44
CA SER A 574 27.00 -4.03 30.65
C SER A 574 25.49 -4.28 30.50
N PHE A 575 24.94 -4.01 29.32
CA PHE A 575 23.55 -4.27 28.97
C PHE A 575 23.22 -5.77 29.04
N VAL A 576 24.06 -6.63 28.44
CA VAL A 576 23.93 -8.10 28.51
C VAL A 576 23.96 -8.59 29.96
N LYS A 577 24.88 -8.10 30.78
CA LYS A 577 24.95 -8.44 32.22
C LYS A 577 23.67 -8.04 32.97
N ARG A 578 23.08 -6.88 32.66
CA ARG A 578 21.80 -6.43 33.28
C ARG A 578 20.61 -7.25 32.81
N MET A 579 20.53 -7.59 31.52
CA MET A 579 19.50 -8.49 30.99
C MET A 579 19.51 -9.84 31.72
N ASN A 580 20.70 -10.42 31.92
CA ASN A 580 20.87 -11.68 32.65
C ASN A 580 20.36 -11.60 34.10
N ARG A 581 20.61 -10.48 34.79
CA ARG A 581 20.11 -10.25 36.17
C ARG A 581 18.59 -10.06 36.22
N SER A 582 18.00 -9.37 35.25
CA SER A 582 16.54 -9.16 35.19
C SER A 582 15.77 -10.45 34.92
N HIS A 583 16.34 -11.40 34.18
CA HIS A 583 15.71 -12.69 33.92
C HIS A 583 15.76 -13.64 35.13
N ARG A 584 16.83 -13.59 35.93
CA ARG A 584 16.96 -14.37 37.18
C ARG A 584 16.00 -13.95 38.30
N LYS A 585 15.38 -12.76 38.22
CA LYS A 585 14.41 -12.24 39.21
C LYS A 585 12.93 -12.54 38.87
N GLY A 586 12.65 -13.36 37.86
CA GLY A 586 11.30 -13.95 37.67
C GLY A 586 11.02 -15.00 38.74
N PRO A 587 9.75 -15.37 39.02
CA PRO A 587 9.41 -16.25 40.14
C PRO A 587 9.85 -17.69 39.84
N GLN A 588 11.09 -18.01 40.16
CA GLN A 588 11.48 -19.37 40.51
C GLN A 588 11.41 -19.45 42.03
N GLY A 589 10.35 -20.12 42.50
CA GLY A 589 10.31 -20.62 43.86
C GLY A 589 11.54 -21.49 44.15
N ALA A 590 12.09 -21.25 45.34
CA ALA A 590 12.90 -22.12 46.17
C ALA A 590 13.64 -23.33 45.53
N GLY A 591 14.97 -23.31 45.70
CA GLY A 591 15.72 -24.47 46.16
C GLY A 591 16.33 -25.37 45.08
N GLY A 592 17.67 -25.41 45.02
CA GLY A 592 18.39 -26.43 44.26
C GLY A 592 19.85 -26.09 44.01
N SER A 593 20.71 -26.35 45.00
CA SER A 593 22.17 -26.44 44.83
C SER A 593 22.52 -27.53 43.82
N THR A 594 23.36 -27.25 42.83
CA THR A 594 24.13 -28.24 42.05
C THR A 594 25.33 -27.50 41.43
N ARG A 595 26.51 -27.60 42.03
CA ARG A 595 27.57 -28.63 41.85
C ARG A 595 28.33 -28.44 40.54
N ASN A 596 29.58 -28.00 40.68
CA ASN A 596 30.61 -27.92 39.65
C ASN A 596 30.67 -29.21 38.83
N GLN A 597 30.58 -29.09 37.50
CA GLN A 597 31.11 -30.07 36.56
C GLN A 597 32.03 -29.33 35.60
N GLU A 598 33.31 -29.70 35.66
CA GLU A 598 34.34 -29.34 34.69
C GLU A 598 33.89 -29.78 33.29
N GLY A 599 33.82 -28.83 32.37
CA GLY A 599 33.59 -29.09 30.96
C GLY A 599 34.88 -29.54 30.29
N THR A 600 34.85 -30.71 29.67
CA THR A 600 35.86 -31.25 28.77
C THR A 600 36.08 -30.28 27.60
N GLU A 601 37.35 -29.89 27.34
CA GLU A 601 37.73 -29.05 26.21
C GLU A 601 37.39 -29.72 24.87
N LEU A 602 36.75 -28.97 23.96
CA LEU A 602 36.59 -29.34 22.55
C LEU A 602 37.55 -28.48 21.71
N GLN A 603 38.52 -29.14 21.08
CA GLN A 603 39.48 -28.50 20.17
C GLN A 603 38.85 -28.12 18.81
N PRO A 604 39.35 -27.06 18.14
CA PRO A 604 38.83 -26.61 16.85
C PRO A 604 39.24 -27.55 15.70
N VAL A 605 38.27 -27.90 14.87
CA VAL A 605 38.46 -28.61 13.59
C VAL A 605 39.12 -27.65 12.58
N VAL A 606 40.34 -27.98 12.18
CA VAL A 606 41.10 -27.32 11.11
C VAL A 606 40.40 -27.57 9.77
N ARG A 607 40.16 -26.50 8.99
CA ARG A 607 39.69 -26.57 7.60
C ARG A 607 40.70 -27.32 6.74
N SER A 608 40.30 -28.42 6.12
CA SER A 608 40.98 -28.97 4.95
C SER A 608 40.53 -28.21 3.69
N THR A 609 41.53 -27.77 2.93
CA THR A 609 41.42 -27.20 1.59
C THR A 609 40.85 -28.20 0.59
N CYS A 610 39.83 -27.79 -0.16
CA CYS A 610 39.68 -27.96 -1.61
C CYS A 610 38.64 -26.94 -2.10
#